data_AF-A0AAD4N5J3-F1
#
_entry.id   AF-A0AAD4N5J3-F1
#
_cell.length_a   1.000
_cell.length_b   1.000
_cell.length_c   1.000
_cell.angle_alpha   90.00
_cell.angle_beta   90.00
_cell.angle_gamma   90.00
#
_symmetry.space_group_name_H-M   'P 1'
#
loop_
_entity.id
_entity.type
_entity.pdbx_description
1 polymer ?
#
loop_
_entity_poly.entity_id
_entity_poly.type
_entity_poly.pdbx_seq_one_letter_code
_entity_poly.pdbx_strand_id
1 'polypeptide(L)'
;MLSRYLLLGNKDTSDQQWNVRDILATWWRPNFDPSRYPYIPAHITQPKEYIRLFLVQLPEKAMFLVPLNFKLVAAPLFELFDNSEGYGPLISSLPQVLSRFKFICFPPP
;
A
#
# COMPACT_ATOMS: atom_id res chain seq x y z
N MET A 1 20.65 -26.70 -18.13
CA MET A 1 19.98 -25.59 -18.84
C MET A 1 19.55 -24.58 -17.78
N LEU A 2 20.49 -23.69 -17.40
CA LEU A 2 20.34 -22.78 -16.26
C LEU A 2 19.56 -21.53 -16.73
N SER A 3 18.36 -21.33 -16.17
CA SER A 3 17.58 -20.11 -16.37
C SER A 3 18.30 -18.94 -15.68
N ARG A 4 18.69 -17.95 -16.48
CA ARG A 4 19.44 -16.78 -16.04
C ARG A 4 18.54 -15.90 -15.15
N TYR A 5 19.05 -15.59 -13.96
CA TYR A 5 18.55 -14.53 -13.10
C TYR A 5 18.52 -13.20 -13.84
N LEU A 6 17.35 -12.58 -13.98
CA LEU A 6 17.27 -11.16 -14.28
C LEU A 6 17.30 -10.39 -12.95
N LEU A 7 18.45 -9.81 -12.66
CA LEU A 7 18.57 -8.71 -11.69
C LEU A 7 17.68 -7.56 -12.17
N LEU A 8 17.09 -6.81 -11.23
CA LEU A 8 16.59 -5.45 -11.47
C LEU A 8 17.74 -4.60 -12.02
N GLY A 9 17.86 -4.57 -13.34
CA GLY A 9 19.02 -4.02 -14.04
C GLY A 9 19.07 -4.42 -15.51
N ASN A 10 17.94 -4.33 -16.23
CA ASN A 10 18.02 -4.18 -17.69
C ASN A 10 18.24 -2.70 -17.99
N LYS A 11 19.39 -2.38 -18.60
CA LYS A 11 19.83 -1.03 -18.97
C LYS A 11 19.06 -0.38 -20.13
N ASP A 12 17.94 -0.96 -20.56
CA ASP A 12 17.13 -0.45 -21.68
C ASP A 12 15.69 -0.04 -21.29
N THR A 13 15.36 -0.08 -20.00
CA THR A 13 14.11 0.50 -19.48
C THR A 13 14.50 1.70 -18.64
N SER A 14 14.28 2.90 -19.15
CA SER A 14 14.37 4.16 -18.40
C SER A 14 13.85 3.95 -16.98
N ASP A 15 14.65 4.32 -15.97
CA ASP A 15 14.32 4.33 -14.54
C ASP A 15 12.80 4.39 -14.28
N GLN A 16 12.16 3.23 -14.07
CA GLN A 16 10.74 3.19 -13.72
C GLN A 16 10.60 3.64 -12.27
N GLN A 17 10.73 4.94 -12.06
CA GLN A 17 10.61 5.58 -10.77
C GLN A 17 9.14 5.52 -10.34
N TRP A 18 8.87 4.88 -9.21
CA TRP A 18 7.53 4.85 -8.63
C TRP A 18 7.03 6.28 -8.40
N ASN A 19 5.86 6.59 -8.94
CA ASN A 19 5.24 7.89 -8.75
C ASN A 19 4.46 7.91 -7.44
N VAL A 20 5.14 8.28 -6.35
CA VAL A 20 4.53 8.46 -5.04
C VAL A 20 3.83 9.81 -5.00
N ARG A 21 2.50 9.81 -4.95
CA ARG A 21 1.68 11.03 -5.06
C ARG A 21 1.47 11.71 -3.72
N ASP A 22 0.85 11.01 -2.78
CA ASP A 22 0.35 11.60 -1.53
C ASP A 22 0.48 10.66 -0.34
N ILE A 23 0.53 11.23 0.86
CA ILE A 23 0.38 10.50 2.12
C ILE A 23 -1.11 10.30 2.40
N LEU A 24 -1.53 9.04 2.51
CA LEU A 24 -2.92 8.67 2.79
C LEU A 24 -3.24 8.73 4.28
N ALA A 25 -2.39 8.11 5.09
CA ALA A 25 -2.59 8.02 6.53
C ALA A 25 -1.26 7.80 7.25
N THR A 26 -1.31 8.05 8.55
CA THR A 26 -0.21 7.84 9.47
C THR A 26 -0.71 7.05 10.67
N TRP A 27 0.01 6.01 11.04
CA TRP A 27 -0.31 5.11 12.15
C TRP A 27 0.88 4.94 13.07
N TRP A 28 0.60 4.67 14.34
CA TRP A 28 1.61 4.52 15.38
C TRP A 28 1.39 3.25 16.17
N ARG A 29 2.48 2.54 16.45
CA ARG A 29 2.50 1.42 17.39
C ARG A 29 3.17 1.87 18.69
N PRO A 30 2.42 2.03 19.80
CA PRO A 30 2.99 2.60 21.03
C PRO A 30 3.93 1.63 21.74
N ASN A 31 3.67 0.32 21.69
CA ASN A 31 4.43 -0.73 22.38
C ASN A 31 4.79 -1.88 21.43
N PHE A 32 5.33 -2.98 21.98
CA PHE A 32 5.66 -4.22 21.23
C PHE A 32 4.46 -5.18 21.17
N ASP A 33 3.28 -4.65 20.90
CA ASP A 33 2.05 -5.42 20.70
C ASP A 33 1.39 -5.06 19.35
N PRO A 34 0.43 -5.84 18.83
CA PRO A 34 -0.14 -5.63 17.51
C PRO A 34 -0.97 -4.34 17.33
N SER A 35 -1.33 -3.64 18.41
CA SER A 35 -2.25 -2.51 18.39
C SER A 35 -1.65 -1.29 17.70
N ARG A 36 -2.39 -0.70 16.78
CA ARG A 36 -1.98 0.48 16.02
C ARG A 36 -3.07 1.54 16.10
N TYR A 37 -2.66 2.80 16.17
CA TYR A 37 -3.58 3.94 16.28
C TYR A 37 -3.29 4.99 15.21
N PRO A 38 -4.31 5.64 14.63
CA PRO A 38 -4.13 6.71 13.63
C PRO A 38 -3.73 8.07 14.26
N TYR A 39 -3.21 8.03 15.49
CA TYR A 39 -2.71 9.16 16.27
C TYR A 39 -1.70 8.63 17.29
N ILE A 40 -0.93 9.52 17.93
CA ILE A 40 -0.06 9.15 19.05
C ILE A 40 -0.93 9.10 20.31
N PRO A 41 -1.09 7.95 20.99
CA PRO A 41 -1.91 7.87 22.19
C PRO A 41 -1.40 8.78 23.32
N ALA A 42 -2.29 9.16 24.23
CA ALA A 42 -1.95 10.02 25.37
C ALA A 42 -0.82 9.41 26.21
N HIS A 43 0.09 10.26 26.70
CA HIS A 43 1.24 9.90 27.53
C HIS A 43 2.31 9.02 26.84
N ILE A 44 2.15 8.70 25.55
CA ILE A 44 3.17 8.00 24.77
C ILE A 44 4.14 9.01 24.16
N THR A 45 5.35 9.07 24.71
CA THR A 45 6.44 9.95 24.21
C THR A 45 7.37 9.25 23.23
N GLN A 46 7.44 7.92 23.28
CA GLN A 46 8.38 7.10 22.50
C GLN A 46 7.69 5.89 21.86
N PRO A 47 6.88 6.11 20.81
CA PRO A 47 6.26 5.01 20.06
C PRO A 47 7.33 4.10 19.43
N LYS A 48 7.03 2.80 19.31
CA LYS A 48 7.97 1.78 18.80
C LYS A 48 7.94 1.62 17.29
N GLU A 49 6.86 2.06 16.65
CA GLU A 49 6.76 2.03 15.19
C GLU A 49 5.96 3.22 14.68
N TYR A 50 6.40 3.76 13.55
CA TYR A 50 5.76 4.83 12.81
C TYR A 50 5.49 4.37 11.38
N ILE A 51 4.22 4.26 11.03
CA ILE A 51 3.77 3.68 9.76
C ILE A 51 3.16 4.79 8.91
N ARG A 52 3.67 4.97 7.69
CA ARG A 52 3.11 5.90 6.70
C ARG A 52 2.56 5.13 5.52
N LEU A 53 1.34 5.46 5.12
CA LEU A 53 0.71 4.94 3.91
C LEU A 53 0.82 5.98 2.80
N PHE A 54 1.23 5.52 1.62
CA PHE A 54 1.41 6.37 0.45
C PHE A 54 0.53 5.88 -0.71
N LEU A 55 0.00 6.83 -1.46
CA LEU A 55 -0.67 6.57 -2.73
C LEU A 55 0.38 6.52 -3.84
N VAL A 56 0.52 5.36 -4.48
CA VAL A 56 1.43 5.18 -5.62
C VAL A 56 0.60 5.14 -6.89
N GLN A 57 0.87 6.07 -7.82
CA GLN A 57 0.25 6.05 -9.12
C GLN A 57 0.97 5.06 -10.03
N LEU A 58 0.22 4.07 -10.54
CA LEU A 58 0.71 3.11 -11.51
C LEU A 58 0.80 3.75 -12.91
N PRO A 59 1.77 3.36 -13.74
CA PRO A 59 1.75 3.66 -15.16
C PRO A 59 0.61 2.89 -15.85
N GLU A 60 0.32 3.23 -17.11
CA GLU A 60 -0.71 2.55 -17.91
C GLU A 60 -0.47 1.03 -17.99
N LYS A 61 0.79 0.60 -18.08
CA LYS A 61 1.19 -0.81 -18.13
C LYS A 61 2.40 -1.03 -17.21
N ALA A 62 2.33 -2.07 -16.39
CA ALA A 62 3.40 -2.49 -15.50
C ALA A 62 3.45 -4.02 -15.40
N MET A 63 4.65 -4.57 -15.18
CA MET A 63 4.87 -5.97 -14.85
C MET A 63 5.28 -6.07 -13.38
N PHE A 64 4.57 -6.89 -12.60
CA PHE A 64 4.90 -7.17 -11.21
C PHE A 64 5.49 -8.57 -11.06
N LEU A 65 6.63 -8.66 -10.39
CA LEU A 65 7.19 -9.94 -9.96
C LEU A 65 6.67 -10.23 -8.55
N VAL A 66 5.77 -11.20 -8.45
CA VAL A 66 5.18 -11.63 -7.18
C VAL A 66 5.94 -12.86 -6.68
N PRO A 67 6.49 -12.86 -5.45
CA PRO A 67 7.13 -14.05 -4.91
C PRO A 67 6.16 -15.23 -4.84
N LEU A 68 6.68 -16.46 -5.02
CA LEU A 68 5.85 -17.68 -5.17
C LEU A 68 4.91 -17.97 -4.00
N ASN A 69 5.24 -17.51 -2.79
CA ASN A 69 4.45 -17.69 -1.59
C ASN A 69 3.41 -16.59 -1.36
N PHE A 70 3.29 -15.63 -2.28
CA PHE A 70 2.32 -14.54 -2.21
C PHE A 70 1.42 -14.52 -3.44
N LYS A 71 0.22 -13.96 -3.24
CA LYS A 71 -0.73 -13.69 -4.32
C LYS A 71 -1.03 -12.20 -4.34
N LEU A 72 -0.89 -11.58 -5.51
CA LEU A 72 -1.34 -10.21 -5.74
C LEU A 72 -2.82 -10.25 -6.11
N VAL A 73 -3.66 -9.56 -5.34
CA VAL A 73 -5.11 -9.50 -5.51
C VAL A 73 -5.58 -8.06 -5.63
N ALA A 74 -6.57 -7.82 -6.47
CA ALA A 74 -7.26 -6.54 -6.55
C ALA A 74 -8.52 -6.61 -5.69
N ALA A 75 -8.47 -6.00 -4.51
CA ALA A 75 -9.62 -5.92 -3.60
C ALA A 75 -10.43 -4.66 -3.90
N PRO A 76 -11.74 -4.76 -4.19
CA PRO A 76 -12.60 -3.60 -4.36
C PRO A 76 -12.87 -2.91 -3.01
N LEU A 77 -13.10 -1.59 -3.02
CA LEU A 77 -13.25 -0.80 -1.79
C LEU A 77 -14.41 -1.26 -0.89
N PHE A 78 -15.49 -1.80 -1.47
CA PHE A 78 -16.65 -2.27 -0.69
C PHE A 78 -16.34 -3.52 0.13
N GLU A 79 -15.33 -4.31 -0.24
CA GLU A 79 -14.91 -5.50 0.51
C GLU A 79 -14.09 -5.11 1.76
N LEU A 80 -13.38 -3.99 1.66
CA LEU A 80 -12.54 -3.45 2.74
C LEU A 80 -13.36 -2.62 3.74
N PHE A 81 -14.37 -1.90 3.26
CA PHE A 81 -15.14 -0.95 4.06
C PHE A 81 -15.80 -1.63 5.26
N ASP A 82 -15.50 -1.10 6.45
CA ASP A 82 -16.03 -1.59 7.74
C ASP A 82 -15.73 -3.08 8.04
N ASN A 83 -14.72 -3.65 7.38
CA ASN A 83 -14.32 -5.05 7.54
C ASN A 83 -12.98 -5.19 8.29
N SER A 84 -12.90 -4.65 9.50
CA SER A 84 -11.68 -4.74 10.31
C SER A 84 -11.39 -6.16 10.82
N GLU A 85 -12.41 -7.02 10.90
CA GLU A 85 -12.22 -8.43 11.30
C GLU A 85 -11.41 -9.21 10.27
N GLY A 86 -11.68 -9.01 8.98
CA GLY A 86 -10.95 -9.68 7.89
C GLY A 86 -9.63 -8.99 7.52
N TYR A 87 -9.62 -7.65 7.48
CA TYR A 87 -8.51 -6.88 6.90
C TYR A 87 -7.68 -6.10 7.93
N GLY A 88 -8.10 -6.07 9.19
CA GLY A 88 -7.51 -5.22 10.21
C GLY A 88 -7.85 -3.73 10.03
N PRO A 89 -7.65 -2.92 11.08
CA PRO A 89 -8.14 -1.53 11.12
C PRO A 89 -7.45 -0.60 10.12
N LEU A 90 -6.21 -0.90 9.73
CA LEU A 90 -5.47 -0.09 8.78
C LEU A 90 -6.04 -0.23 7.36
N ILE A 91 -6.20 -1.46 6.88
CA ILE A 91 -6.65 -1.72 5.50
C ILE A 91 -8.14 -1.41 5.37
N SER A 92 -8.97 -1.74 6.38
CA SER A 92 -10.40 -1.46 6.35
C SER A 92 -10.74 0.04 6.35
N SER A 93 -9.79 0.89 6.73
CA SER A 93 -9.92 2.36 6.69
C SER A 93 -9.59 3.00 5.33
N LEU A 94 -9.05 2.21 4.38
CA LEU A 94 -8.64 2.73 3.06
C LEU A 94 -9.78 3.40 2.28
N PRO A 95 -11.02 2.88 2.25
CA PRO A 95 -12.10 3.55 1.54
C PRO A 95 -12.35 4.98 2.03
N GLN A 96 -12.27 5.22 3.35
CA GLN A 96 -12.46 6.54 3.95
C GLN A 96 -11.35 7.51 3.54
N VAL A 97 -10.08 7.09 3.62
CA VAL A 97 -8.95 7.98 3.24
C VAL A 97 -8.82 8.17 1.73
N LEU A 98 -9.29 7.23 0.93
CA LEU A 98 -9.31 7.35 -0.54
C LEU A 98 -10.48 8.19 -1.05
N SER A 99 -11.55 8.39 -0.26
CA SER A 99 -12.76 9.12 -0.66
C SER A 99 -12.52 10.57 -1.09
N ARG A 100 -11.41 11.19 -0.64
CA ARG A 100 -11.04 12.57 -1.01
C ARG A 100 -10.46 12.71 -2.42
N PHE A 101 -10.11 11.59 -3.07
CA PHE A 101 -9.51 11.60 -4.41
C PHE A 101 -10.57 11.45 -5.49
N LYS A 102 -10.41 12.21 -6.57
CA LYS A 102 -11.20 12.04 -7.80
C LYS A 102 -10.50 11.06 -8.72
N PHE A 103 -10.93 9.80 -8.71
CA PHE A 103 -10.44 8.80 -9.66
C PHE A 103 -11.04 9.02 -11.06
N ILE A 104 -10.20 8.97 -12.08
CA ILE A 104 -10.62 9.05 -13.48
C ILE A 104 -10.54 7.64 -14.06
N CYS A 105 -11.69 7.06 -14.39
CA CYS A 105 -11.76 5.80 -15.10
C CYS A 105 -11.78 6.07 -16.60
N PHE A 106 -10.73 5.67 -17.30
CA PHE A 106 -10.75 5.66 -18.75
C PHE A 106 -11.51 4.41 -19.22
N PRO A 107 -12.46 4.53 -20.17
CA PRO A 107 -13.06 3.36 -20.78
C PRO A 107 -11.97 2.50 -21.45
N PRO A 108 -12.10 1.17 -21.46
CA PRO A 108 -11.20 0.34 -22.25
C PRO A 108 -11.28 0.75 -23.73
N PRO A 109 -10.16 0.74 -24.47
CA PRO A 109 -10.13 1.06 -25.90
C PRO A 109 -10.96 0.07 -26.73
#